data_AF-A0A2W6BXZ4-F1
#
_entry.id   AF-A0A2W6BXZ4-F1
#
_cell.length_a   1.000
_cell.length_b   1.000
_cell.length_c   1.000
_cell.angle_alpha   90.00
_cell.angle_beta   90.00
_cell.angle_gamma   90.00
#
_symmetry.space_group_name_H-M   'P 1'
#
loop_
_entity.id
_entity.type
_entity.pdbx_description
1 polymer ?
#
loop_
_entity_poly.entity_id
_entity_poly.type
_entity_poly.pdbx_seq_one_letter_code
_entity_poly.pdbx_strand_id
1 'polypeptide(L)'
;MKIKKSIPTLLLAILLSVTLAGCGGDSASNSGPGGAATQPASTSSGNATGSGSNGPTSSTGSASSSPAVNTGSASGTIKLSVVKYVLIPAEEGGLTSYYLGIVRNDGTVPAMQLQMHLMDDSGKQTNASGTLLEFGNLPPGQSIGFNLAYTGQNPINHPQFKVDGVAVDSSIAFQFGKLTVLSQQRGTSSDGYPTLEGEVRNDGDKEIDLWEVNIIAYDASGNIVDVGSASPAGDSTFPAHTTAKFRTILSDRGAKAARYDLFATGQVG
;
A
#
# COMPACT_ATOMS: atom_id res chain seq x y z
N MET A 1 -28.78 47.32 -24.22
CA MET A 1 -27.69 46.39 -24.63
C MET A 1 -26.36 47.11 -24.46
N LYS A 2 -25.54 46.75 -23.47
CA LYS A 2 -24.22 47.36 -23.22
C LYS A 2 -23.16 46.27 -23.43
N ILE A 3 -22.37 46.44 -24.48
CA ILE A 3 -21.26 45.58 -24.89
C ILE A 3 -20.07 45.88 -23.96
N LYS A 4 -19.65 44.91 -23.14
CA LYS A 4 -18.44 45.02 -22.32
C LYS A 4 -17.22 44.78 -23.21
N LYS A 5 -16.34 45.80 -23.25
CA LYS A 5 -15.06 45.83 -23.97
C LYS A 5 -14.05 44.88 -23.31
N SER A 6 -13.31 44.18 -24.16
CA SER A 6 -12.11 43.40 -23.86
C SER A 6 -10.97 44.30 -23.39
N ILE A 7 -10.19 43.82 -22.41
CA ILE A 7 -8.93 44.43 -21.98
C ILE A 7 -7.78 43.72 -22.73
N PRO A 8 -6.87 44.46 -23.39
CA PRO A 8 -5.79 43.87 -24.16
C PRO A 8 -4.55 43.58 -23.31
N THR A 9 -3.86 42.55 -23.76
CA THR A 9 -2.49 42.12 -23.52
C THR A 9 -1.47 43.27 -23.47
N LEU A 10 -0.61 43.29 -22.44
CA LEU A 10 0.63 44.08 -22.35
C LEU A 10 1.72 43.11 -21.85
N LEU A 11 2.65 42.62 -22.69
CA LEU A 11 4.03 43.14 -22.92
C LEU A 11 4.78 43.54 -21.63
N LEU A 12 6.08 43.33 -21.40
CA LEU A 12 7.20 42.57 -21.99
C LEU A 12 8.45 43.01 -21.19
N ALA A 13 9.35 42.07 -20.87
CA ALA A 13 10.81 42.23 -20.60
C ALA A 13 11.35 42.84 -19.29
N ILE A 14 12.61 42.41 -19.00
CA ILE A 14 13.67 42.86 -18.05
C ILE A 14 13.91 41.82 -16.93
N LEU A 15 15.06 41.18 -16.71
CA LEU A 15 16.42 41.24 -17.27
C LEU A 15 17.22 39.96 -16.91
N LEU A 16 18.20 39.60 -17.74
CA LEU A 16 19.27 38.61 -17.50
C LEU A 16 20.20 39.00 -16.32
N SER A 17 20.71 38.01 -15.58
CA SER A 17 22.09 38.05 -15.06
C SER A 17 22.69 36.65 -14.95
N VAL A 18 23.67 36.39 -15.81
CA VAL A 18 24.56 35.23 -15.83
C VAL A 18 25.70 35.44 -14.82
N THR A 19 26.08 34.40 -14.07
CA THR A 19 27.49 34.19 -13.67
C THR A 19 27.84 32.70 -13.71
N LEU A 20 28.70 32.36 -14.68
CA LEU A 20 29.55 31.16 -14.70
C LEU A 20 30.71 31.35 -13.70
N ALA A 21 31.17 30.25 -13.06
CA ALA A 21 32.58 29.79 -13.02
C ALA A 21 32.92 29.02 -11.72
N GLY A 22 33.67 27.92 -11.89
CA GLY A 22 34.34 27.13 -10.84
C GLY A 22 34.12 25.63 -11.05
N CYS A 23 34.88 24.92 -11.92
CA CYS A 23 36.24 24.39 -11.69
C CYS A 23 36.40 23.85 -10.26
N GLY A 24 36.76 22.61 -9.96
CA GLY A 24 37.25 21.46 -10.70
C GLY A 24 37.67 20.42 -9.64
N GLY A 25 37.86 19.16 -10.01
CA GLY A 25 38.35 18.16 -9.06
C GLY A 25 38.22 16.73 -9.56
N ASP A 26 39.10 16.35 -10.48
CA ASP A 26 39.42 14.95 -10.81
C ASP A 26 39.97 14.19 -9.61
N SER A 27 39.75 12.86 -9.60
CA SER A 27 40.52 11.76 -8.98
C SER A 27 39.57 10.77 -8.32
N ALA A 28 39.62 9.44 -8.48
CA ALA A 28 40.52 8.58 -9.23
C ALA A 28 39.80 7.24 -9.47
N SER A 29 40.21 6.58 -10.54
CA SER A 29 40.03 5.17 -10.83
C SER A 29 40.39 4.25 -9.67
N ASN A 30 39.59 3.21 -9.40
CA ASN A 30 40.16 1.94 -8.99
C ASN A 30 39.36 0.75 -9.56
N SER A 31 39.93 0.17 -10.60
CA SER A 31 39.61 -1.14 -11.15
C SER A 31 40.19 -2.24 -10.27
N GLY A 32 39.37 -3.22 -9.90
CA GLY A 32 39.82 -4.45 -9.26
C GLY A 32 38.88 -5.61 -9.61
N PRO A 33 39.35 -6.64 -10.34
CA PRO A 33 38.59 -7.84 -10.63
C PRO A 33 38.83 -8.89 -9.54
N GLY A 34 37.81 -9.65 -9.14
CA GLY A 34 38.03 -10.78 -8.24
C GLY A 34 36.78 -11.52 -7.84
N GLY A 35 36.76 -12.83 -8.12
CA GLY A 35 35.96 -13.78 -7.36
C GLY A 35 34.88 -14.51 -8.13
N ALA A 36 35.29 -15.42 -9.02
CA ALA A 36 34.47 -16.60 -9.31
C ALA A 36 34.39 -17.46 -8.04
N ALA A 37 33.18 -17.83 -7.62
CA ALA A 37 32.93 -18.88 -6.65
C ALA A 37 31.95 -19.90 -7.25
N THR A 38 32.49 -21.09 -7.40
CA THR A 38 31.89 -22.35 -7.80
C THR A 38 30.78 -22.84 -6.86
N GLN A 39 29.72 -23.37 -7.48
CA GLN A 39 28.81 -24.49 -7.11
C GLN A 39 28.96 -25.19 -5.73
N PRO A 40 27.84 -25.73 -5.20
CA PRO A 40 27.58 -27.15 -5.49
C PRO A 40 26.14 -27.49 -5.89
N ALA A 41 26.03 -28.51 -6.72
CA ALA A 41 24.81 -29.26 -6.99
C ALA A 41 24.44 -30.15 -5.79
N SER A 42 23.15 -30.27 -5.51
CA SER A 42 22.60 -31.34 -4.69
C SER A 42 21.50 -32.07 -5.46
N THR A 43 21.88 -33.19 -6.06
CA THR A 43 21.00 -34.31 -6.38
C THR A 43 20.69 -35.10 -5.10
N SER A 44 19.41 -35.34 -4.79
CA SER A 44 19.04 -36.61 -4.15
C SER A 44 17.60 -37.02 -4.47
N SER A 45 17.52 -38.11 -5.21
CA SER A 45 16.40 -39.03 -5.34
C SER A 45 15.97 -39.63 -3.99
N GLY A 46 14.66 -39.77 -3.77
CA GLY A 46 14.09 -40.45 -2.59
C GLY A 46 12.70 -41.01 -2.88
N ASN A 47 12.70 -42.24 -3.37
CA ASN A 47 11.56 -43.11 -3.68
C ASN A 47 10.98 -43.72 -2.38
N ALA A 48 9.68 -43.69 -2.13
CA ALA A 48 9.00 -44.64 -1.23
C ALA A 48 7.48 -44.67 -1.40
N THR A 49 7.03 -45.73 -2.06
CA THR A 49 5.70 -46.34 -2.07
C THR A 49 5.27 -46.77 -0.66
N GLY A 50 4.00 -46.53 -0.31
CA GLY A 50 3.40 -47.00 0.94
C GLY A 50 1.90 -47.21 0.80
N SER A 51 1.53 -48.37 0.25
CA SER A 51 0.16 -48.89 0.21
C SER A 51 -0.20 -49.49 1.57
N GLY A 52 -1.38 -49.14 2.11
CA GLY A 52 -1.89 -49.65 3.38
C GLY A 52 -3.41 -49.58 3.46
N SER A 53 -4.05 -50.69 3.10
CA SER A 53 -5.47 -51.00 3.22
C SER A 53 -5.81 -51.57 4.61
N ASN A 54 -7.10 -51.49 4.97
CA ASN A 54 -7.87 -52.14 6.07
C ASN A 54 -8.23 -51.16 7.19
N GLY A 55 -9.46 -51.02 7.69
CA GLY A 55 -10.76 -51.69 7.52
C GLY A 55 -11.73 -51.08 8.58
N PRO A 56 -13.05 -51.27 8.49
CA PRO A 56 -14.00 -50.58 9.38
C PRO A 56 -14.12 -51.30 10.73
N THR A 57 -13.98 -50.57 11.83
CA THR A 57 -14.34 -51.04 13.17
C THR A 57 -15.33 -50.07 13.81
N SER A 58 -16.56 -50.53 13.93
CA SER A 58 -17.59 -49.99 14.81
C SER A 58 -17.28 -50.41 16.24
N SER A 59 -17.20 -49.46 17.16
CA SER A 59 -17.36 -49.76 18.59
C SER A 59 -18.03 -48.62 19.35
N THR A 60 -18.92 -49.11 20.20
CA THR A 60 -19.90 -48.51 21.09
C THR A 60 -19.27 -47.78 22.28
N GLY A 61 -19.81 -46.60 22.60
CA GLY A 61 -20.05 -46.09 23.95
C GLY A 61 -18.89 -46.03 24.96
N SER A 62 -18.37 -44.82 25.19
CA SER A 62 -17.79 -44.44 26.49
C SER A 62 -17.94 -42.94 26.71
N ALA A 63 -18.60 -42.57 27.80
CA ALA A 63 -18.77 -41.20 28.25
C ALA A 63 -17.41 -40.66 28.72
N SER A 64 -16.72 -39.96 27.82
CA SER A 64 -15.51 -39.22 28.11
C SER A 64 -15.91 -37.79 28.50
N SER A 65 -15.63 -37.42 29.75
CA SER A 65 -15.69 -36.03 30.19
C SER A 65 -14.69 -35.23 29.37
N SER A 66 -15.20 -34.51 28.35
CA SER A 66 -14.40 -33.62 27.52
C SER A 66 -13.61 -32.66 28.42
N PRO A 67 -12.27 -32.61 28.32
CA PRO A 67 -11.51 -31.58 29.01
C PRO A 67 -12.04 -30.22 28.54
N ALA A 68 -12.33 -29.34 29.49
CA ALA A 68 -12.67 -27.96 29.20
C ALA A 68 -11.49 -27.34 28.45
N VAL A 69 -11.62 -27.22 27.13
CA VAL A 69 -10.69 -26.47 26.31
C VAL A 69 -10.90 -25.01 26.72
N ASN A 70 -10.01 -24.51 27.56
CA ASN A 70 -9.83 -23.08 27.78
C ASN A 70 -9.39 -22.48 26.45
N THR A 71 -10.36 -22.13 25.60
CA THR A 71 -10.15 -21.22 24.48
C THR A 71 -9.87 -19.86 25.11
N GLY A 72 -8.61 -19.63 25.51
CA GLY A 72 -8.15 -18.31 25.86
C GLY A 72 -8.36 -17.41 24.65
N SER A 73 -9.45 -16.65 24.62
CA SER A 73 -9.64 -15.59 23.64
C SER A 73 -8.41 -14.71 23.71
N ALA A 74 -7.63 -14.68 22.65
CA ALA A 74 -6.57 -13.69 22.49
C ALA A 74 -7.24 -12.31 22.60
N SER A 75 -7.07 -11.66 23.75
CA SER A 75 -7.71 -10.39 24.08
C SER A 75 -6.98 -9.27 23.34
N GLY A 76 -7.37 -9.08 22.09
CA GLY A 76 -6.92 -7.99 21.23
C GLY A 76 -8.04 -6.99 20.97
N THR A 77 -7.69 -5.72 20.86
CA THR A 77 -8.63 -4.70 20.38
C THR A 77 -8.04 -4.02 19.15
N ILE A 78 -8.82 -3.89 18.08
CA ILE A 78 -8.50 -2.97 16.99
C ILE A 78 -8.91 -1.55 17.38
N LYS A 79 -8.12 -0.56 16.96
CA LYS A 79 -8.49 0.85 17.10
C LYS A 79 -7.97 1.60 15.88
N LEU A 80 -8.85 1.88 14.94
CA LEU A 80 -8.50 2.53 13.69
C LEU A 80 -8.81 4.02 13.78
N SER A 81 -7.86 4.86 13.38
CA SER A 81 -7.99 6.31 13.41
C SER A 81 -7.50 6.94 12.11
N VAL A 82 -8.23 7.91 11.57
CA VAL A 82 -7.73 8.77 10.49
C VAL A 82 -6.85 9.84 11.13
N VAL A 83 -5.55 9.79 10.86
CA VAL A 83 -4.56 10.68 11.50
C VAL A 83 -4.25 11.92 10.67
N LYS A 84 -4.48 11.86 9.36
CA LYS A 84 -4.27 12.98 8.42
C LYS A 84 -5.14 12.77 7.19
N TYR A 85 -5.65 13.86 6.61
CA TYR A 85 -6.28 13.84 5.29
C TYR A 85 -6.07 15.17 4.56
N VAL A 86 -6.33 15.14 3.25
CA VAL A 86 -6.42 16.30 2.36
C VAL A 86 -7.62 16.12 1.44
N LEU A 87 -8.27 17.23 1.11
CA LEU A 87 -9.29 17.30 0.07
C LEU A 87 -8.62 17.78 -1.22
N ILE A 88 -8.76 16.99 -2.28
CA ILE A 88 -8.52 17.43 -3.65
C ILE A 88 -9.89 17.75 -4.24
N PRO A 89 -10.22 19.04 -4.45
CA PRO A 89 -11.51 19.42 -5.00
C PRO A 89 -11.65 18.89 -6.43
N ALA A 90 -12.89 18.75 -6.88
CA ALA A 90 -13.15 18.50 -8.29
C ALA A 90 -12.51 19.60 -9.14
N GLU A 91 -11.99 19.22 -10.31
CA GLU A 91 -11.59 20.19 -11.34
C GLU A 91 -12.78 21.07 -11.74
N GLU A 92 -12.51 22.21 -12.38
CA GLU A 92 -13.56 23.12 -12.80
C GLU A 92 -14.58 22.42 -13.71
N GLY A 93 -15.83 22.32 -13.24
CA GLY A 93 -16.91 21.59 -13.93
C GLY A 93 -16.98 20.08 -13.63
N GLY A 94 -16.05 19.53 -12.86
CA GLY A 94 -16.09 18.17 -12.35
C GLY A 94 -17.07 17.99 -11.18
N LEU A 95 -17.49 16.75 -10.94
CA LEU A 95 -18.39 16.37 -9.84
C LEU A 95 -17.71 15.51 -8.77
N THR A 96 -16.45 15.14 -8.98
CA THR A 96 -15.74 14.18 -8.13
C THR A 96 -14.63 14.87 -7.38
N SER A 97 -14.76 14.96 -6.07
CA SER A 97 -13.67 15.34 -5.17
C SER A 97 -13.02 14.09 -4.60
N TYR A 98 -11.73 14.17 -4.25
CA TYR A 98 -11.00 13.07 -3.64
C TYR A 98 -10.58 13.43 -2.22
N TYR A 99 -10.85 12.54 -1.28
CA TYR A 99 -10.29 12.60 0.07
C TYR A 99 -9.16 11.58 0.16
N LEU A 100 -7.94 12.10 0.26
CA LEU A 100 -6.76 11.28 0.49
C LEU A 100 -6.39 11.37 1.96
N GLY A 101 -6.01 10.26 2.57
CA GLY A 101 -5.61 10.31 3.97
C GLY A 101 -4.89 9.08 4.44
N ILE A 102 -4.67 9.03 5.75
CA ILE A 102 -3.89 8.00 6.41
C ILE A 102 -4.72 7.43 7.55
N VAL A 103 -4.95 6.11 7.53
CA VAL A 103 -5.47 5.35 8.67
C VAL A 103 -4.29 4.78 9.46
N ARG A 104 -4.35 4.85 10.79
CA ARG A 104 -3.43 4.17 11.70
C ARG A 104 -4.17 3.15 12.55
N ASN A 105 -3.53 2.01 12.83
CA ASN A 105 -4.03 1.07 13.84
C ASN A 105 -3.37 1.36 15.20
N ASP A 106 -4.09 2.04 16.07
CA ASP A 106 -3.75 2.29 17.49
C ASP A 106 -4.13 1.14 18.42
N GLY A 107 -4.59 0.01 17.86
CA GLY A 107 -4.99 -1.17 18.60
C GLY A 107 -3.81 -2.00 19.10
N THR A 108 -4.13 -3.18 19.64
CA THR A 108 -3.15 -4.16 20.13
C THR A 108 -3.02 -5.38 19.25
N VAL A 109 -3.90 -5.53 18.26
CA VAL A 109 -3.85 -6.61 17.26
C VAL A 109 -3.94 -6.07 15.85
N PRO A 110 -3.43 -6.81 14.85
CA PRO A 110 -3.53 -6.41 13.46
C PRO A 110 -4.99 -6.33 13.00
N ALA A 111 -5.28 -5.45 12.05
CA ALA A 111 -6.59 -5.27 11.45
C ALA A 111 -6.57 -5.65 9.97
N MET A 112 -7.64 -6.29 9.49
CA MET A 112 -7.83 -6.64 8.08
C MET A 112 -9.22 -6.24 7.60
N GLN A 113 -9.49 -6.37 6.29
CA GLN A 113 -10.80 -6.02 5.68
C GLN A 113 -11.23 -4.60 6.06
N LEU A 114 -10.31 -3.65 5.91
CA LEU A 114 -10.56 -2.26 6.30
C LEU A 114 -11.63 -1.67 5.38
N GLN A 115 -12.66 -1.08 5.96
CA GLN A 115 -13.72 -0.37 5.23
C GLN A 115 -13.81 1.07 5.73
N MET A 116 -13.71 2.02 4.80
CA MET A 116 -13.82 3.44 5.08
C MET A 116 -15.22 3.93 4.77
N HIS A 117 -15.74 4.76 5.67
CA HIS A 117 -17.01 5.44 5.52
C HIS A 117 -16.79 6.94 5.61
N LEU A 118 -17.18 7.66 4.56
CA LEU A 118 -17.21 9.11 4.54
C LEU A 118 -18.59 9.60 4.98
N MET A 119 -18.62 10.41 6.03
CA MET A 119 -19.84 11.06 6.52
C MET A 119 -19.85 12.53 6.12
N ASP A 120 -21.04 13.04 5.78
CA ASP A 120 -21.27 14.45 5.49
C ASP A 120 -21.33 15.33 6.76
N ASP A 121 -21.55 16.63 6.56
CA ASP A 121 -21.67 17.63 7.63
C ASP A 121 -22.81 17.32 8.63
N SER A 122 -23.80 16.49 8.24
CA SER A 122 -24.90 16.05 9.10
C SER A 122 -24.62 14.75 9.84
N GLY A 123 -23.46 14.13 9.60
CA GLY A 123 -23.09 12.82 10.14
C GLY A 123 -23.70 11.65 9.37
N LYS A 124 -24.32 11.88 8.21
CA LYS A 124 -24.89 10.83 7.37
C LYS A 124 -23.82 10.24 6.46
N GLN A 125 -23.81 8.91 6.32
CA GLN A 125 -22.92 8.23 5.39
C GLN A 125 -23.24 8.60 3.95
N THR A 126 -22.18 8.95 3.21
CA THR A 126 -22.22 9.25 1.78
C THR A 126 -21.96 7.98 0.94
N ASN A 127 -22.24 8.06 -0.35
CA ASN A 127 -21.90 7.01 -1.31
C ASN A 127 -20.48 7.19 -1.88
N ALA A 128 -19.51 7.54 -1.03
CA ALA A 128 -18.13 7.59 -1.47
C ALA A 128 -17.64 6.17 -1.79
N SER A 129 -16.97 6.02 -2.93
CA SER A 129 -16.27 4.79 -3.30
C SER A 129 -14.78 5.03 -3.15
N GLY A 130 -14.01 4.00 -2.85
CA GLY A 130 -12.57 4.18 -2.80
C GLY A 130 -11.85 2.89 -2.51
N THR A 131 -10.54 3.00 -2.61
CA THR A 131 -9.64 1.87 -2.45
C THR A 131 -9.15 1.84 -1.01
N LEU A 132 -9.33 0.69 -0.38
CA LEU A 132 -8.55 0.24 0.75
C LEU A 132 -7.86 -1.04 0.31
N LEU A 133 -6.72 -1.36 0.92
CA LEU A 133 -6.03 -2.62 0.66
C LEU A 133 -7.01 -3.77 0.98
N GLU A 134 -7.58 -4.39 -0.06
CA GLU A 134 -8.49 -5.54 0.09
C GLU A 134 -7.77 -6.72 0.76
N PHE A 135 -6.46 -6.82 0.52
CA PHE A 135 -5.58 -7.88 1.00
C PHE A 135 -4.62 -7.41 2.11
N GLY A 136 -4.89 -6.24 2.68
CA GLY A 136 -3.99 -5.58 3.62
C GLY A 136 -4.15 -6.04 5.06
N ASN A 137 -3.03 -6.40 5.68
CA ASN A 137 -2.88 -6.39 7.12
C ASN A 137 -2.44 -5.00 7.57
N LEU A 138 -3.05 -4.44 8.60
CA LEU A 138 -2.55 -3.25 9.28
C LEU A 138 -2.10 -3.61 10.70
N PRO A 139 -0.80 -3.91 10.92
CA PRO A 139 -0.27 -4.20 12.25
C PRO A 139 -0.46 -3.03 13.23
N PRO A 140 -0.45 -3.30 14.55
CA PRO A 140 -0.42 -2.24 15.57
C PRO A 140 0.70 -1.23 15.34
N GLY A 141 0.37 0.06 15.47
CA GLY A 141 1.26 1.19 15.26
C GLY A 141 1.54 1.54 13.78
N GLN A 142 1.14 0.68 12.83
CA GLN A 142 1.36 0.93 11.41
C GLN A 142 0.25 1.79 10.80
N SER A 143 0.58 2.41 9.67
CA SER A 143 -0.31 3.31 8.94
C SER A 143 -0.41 2.92 7.47
N ILE A 144 -1.53 3.28 6.86
CA ILE A 144 -1.89 2.96 5.48
C ILE A 144 -2.63 4.15 4.86
N GLY A 145 -2.35 4.46 3.61
CA GLY A 145 -3.08 5.46 2.84
C GLY A 145 -4.44 4.96 2.38
N PHE A 146 -5.44 5.86 2.36
CA PHE A 146 -6.70 5.65 1.65
C PHE A 146 -6.94 6.73 0.58
N ASN A 147 -7.75 6.38 -0.43
CA ASN A 147 -8.22 7.30 -1.46
C ASN A 147 -9.73 7.09 -1.67
N LEU A 148 -10.54 8.08 -1.27
CA LEU A 148 -11.99 8.07 -1.43
C LEU A 148 -12.43 9.09 -2.48
N ALA A 149 -13.11 8.62 -3.53
CA ALA A 149 -13.83 9.44 -4.48
C ALA A 149 -15.24 9.74 -3.96
N TYR A 150 -15.58 11.03 -3.91
CA TYR A 150 -16.89 11.51 -3.54
C TYR A 150 -17.52 12.27 -4.71
N THR A 151 -18.63 11.75 -5.21
CA THR A 151 -19.40 12.39 -6.28
C THR A 151 -20.53 13.22 -5.68
N GLY A 152 -20.40 14.54 -5.75
CA GLY A 152 -21.37 15.50 -5.22
C GLY A 152 -21.20 16.88 -5.83
N GLN A 153 -22.24 17.71 -5.80
CA GLN A 153 -22.19 19.07 -6.38
C GLN A 153 -21.21 19.98 -5.63
N ASN A 154 -21.02 19.77 -4.33
CA ASN A 154 -20.11 20.53 -3.49
C ASN A 154 -19.29 19.57 -2.63
N PRO A 155 -18.02 19.87 -2.34
CA PRO A 155 -17.26 19.16 -1.32
C PRO A 155 -17.95 19.24 0.05
N ILE A 156 -17.64 18.27 0.92
CA ILE A 156 -18.10 18.26 2.31
C ILE A 156 -17.18 19.19 3.09
N ASN A 157 -17.75 20.16 3.82
CA ASN A 157 -16.93 21.18 4.50
C ASN A 157 -16.21 20.60 5.72
N HIS A 158 -16.87 19.69 6.43
CA HIS A 158 -16.41 19.04 7.65
C HIS A 158 -16.57 17.53 7.55
N PRO A 159 -15.81 16.87 6.65
CA PRO A 159 -15.91 15.42 6.46
C PRO A 159 -15.55 14.71 7.76
N GLN A 160 -16.34 13.70 8.12
CA GLN A 160 -15.98 12.76 9.18
C GLN A 160 -15.69 11.40 8.56
N PHE A 161 -14.75 10.68 9.14
CA PHE A 161 -14.34 9.37 8.68
C PHE A 161 -14.63 8.35 9.76
N LYS A 162 -15.27 7.25 9.38
CA LYS A 162 -15.29 6.03 10.20
C LYS A 162 -14.53 4.94 9.46
N VAL A 163 -13.79 4.15 10.22
CA VAL A 163 -13.04 3.02 9.68
C VAL A 163 -13.44 1.79 10.45
N ASP A 164 -14.02 0.83 9.75
CA ASP A 164 -14.31 -0.49 10.27
C ASP A 164 -13.21 -1.47 9.80
N GLY A 165 -13.04 -2.55 10.54
CA GLY A 165 -12.07 -3.60 10.22
C GLY A 165 -12.30 -4.82 11.09
N VAL A 166 -11.65 -5.91 10.75
CA VAL A 166 -11.70 -7.18 11.49
C VAL A 166 -10.37 -7.38 12.21
N ALA A 167 -10.43 -7.67 13.50
CA ALA A 167 -9.27 -8.08 14.27
C ALA A 167 -8.76 -9.43 13.76
N VAL A 168 -7.47 -9.52 13.44
CA VAL A 168 -6.85 -10.82 13.13
C VAL A 168 -6.64 -11.55 14.45
N ASP A 169 -7.45 -12.57 14.70
CA ASP A 169 -7.21 -13.49 15.81
C ASP A 169 -6.03 -14.42 15.45
N SER A 170 -5.08 -14.51 16.37
CA SER A 170 -3.97 -15.47 16.36
C SER A 170 -4.38 -16.93 16.15
N SER A 171 -5.65 -17.28 16.43
CA SER A 171 -6.20 -18.63 16.22
C SER A 171 -6.57 -18.93 14.77
N ILE A 172 -6.76 -17.91 13.93
CA ILE A 172 -7.08 -18.07 12.53
C ILE A 172 -5.78 -18.43 11.81
N ALA A 173 -5.80 -19.49 10.98
CA ALA A 173 -4.66 -19.93 10.18
C ALA A 173 -4.26 -18.93 9.06
N PHE A 174 -4.70 -17.67 9.16
CA PHE A 174 -4.35 -16.61 8.24
C PHE A 174 -2.94 -16.12 8.57
N GLN A 175 -2.02 -16.30 7.63
CA GLN A 175 -0.64 -15.85 7.78
C GLN A 175 -0.38 -14.70 6.81
N PHE A 176 0.31 -13.69 7.30
CA PHE A 176 0.72 -12.56 6.48
C PHE A 176 2.17 -12.72 6.04
N GLY A 177 2.43 -12.29 4.82
CA GLY A 177 3.77 -12.18 4.29
C GLY A 177 4.60 -11.19 5.10
N LYS A 178 5.86 -11.55 5.34
CA LYS A 178 6.85 -10.61 5.88
C LYS A 178 7.52 -9.93 4.70
N LEU A 179 7.01 -8.77 4.30
CA LEU A 179 7.50 -8.04 3.13
C LEU A 179 8.34 -6.82 3.53
N THR A 180 9.46 -6.62 2.83
CA THR A 180 10.32 -5.42 2.99
C THR A 180 10.48 -4.74 1.64
N VAL A 181 10.17 -3.44 1.58
CA VAL A 181 10.49 -2.60 0.43
C VAL A 181 11.99 -2.34 0.42
N LEU A 182 12.69 -2.78 -0.63
CA LEU A 182 14.13 -2.65 -0.77
C LEU A 182 14.54 -1.35 -1.47
N SER A 183 13.78 -0.95 -2.49
CA SER A 183 14.10 0.19 -3.33
C SER A 183 12.85 0.85 -3.88
N GLN A 184 12.99 2.12 -4.25
CA GLN A 184 11.98 2.85 -4.99
C GLN A 184 12.64 3.89 -5.91
N GLN A 185 12.03 4.12 -7.06
CA GLN A 185 12.46 5.08 -8.06
C GLN A 185 11.25 5.74 -8.71
N ARG A 186 11.31 7.07 -8.82
CA ARG A 186 10.35 7.86 -9.58
C ARG A 186 10.63 7.75 -11.07
N GLY A 187 9.57 7.66 -11.85
CA GLY A 187 9.62 7.75 -13.31
C GLY A 187 8.47 8.56 -13.88
N THR A 188 8.33 8.46 -15.20
CA THR A 188 7.24 9.03 -15.97
C THR A 188 6.79 7.98 -16.98
N SER A 189 5.48 7.75 -17.10
CA SER A 189 4.93 6.84 -18.09
C SER A 189 5.07 7.42 -19.50
N SER A 190 4.82 6.61 -20.52
CA SER A 190 4.78 7.06 -21.92
C SER A 190 3.80 8.20 -22.14
N ASP A 191 2.74 8.26 -21.34
CA ASP A 191 1.65 9.24 -21.44
C ASP A 191 1.89 10.47 -20.54
N GLY A 192 3.07 10.59 -19.93
CA GLY A 192 3.46 11.74 -19.12
C GLY A 192 3.05 11.67 -17.64
N TYR A 193 2.36 10.62 -17.20
CA TYR A 193 1.95 10.48 -15.80
C TYR A 193 3.12 10.09 -14.90
N PRO A 194 3.18 10.58 -13.64
CA PRO A 194 4.19 10.16 -12.70
C PRO A 194 4.07 8.66 -12.39
N THR A 195 5.21 7.97 -12.32
CA THR A 195 5.25 6.55 -11.92
C THR A 195 6.13 6.35 -10.69
N LEU A 196 5.84 5.29 -9.95
CA LEU A 196 6.71 4.78 -8.89
C LEU A 196 6.97 3.30 -9.14
N GLU A 197 8.25 2.95 -9.23
CA GLU A 197 8.75 1.60 -9.43
C GLU A 197 9.65 1.23 -8.27
N GLY A 198 9.77 -0.05 -7.95
CA GLY A 198 10.67 -0.49 -6.90
C GLY A 198 10.72 -2.00 -6.76
N GLU A 199 11.41 -2.43 -5.71
CA GLU A 199 11.58 -3.83 -5.37
C GLU A 199 11.09 -4.10 -3.94
N VAL A 200 10.39 -5.21 -3.77
CA VAL A 200 9.99 -5.75 -2.48
C VAL A 200 10.65 -7.11 -2.34
N ARG A 201 11.01 -7.49 -1.12
CA ARG A 201 11.49 -8.84 -0.76
C ARG A 201 10.47 -9.54 0.12
N ASN A 202 10.23 -10.81 -0.15
CA ASN A 202 9.57 -11.70 0.79
C ASN A 202 10.63 -12.26 1.76
N ASP A 203 10.64 -11.73 2.98
CA ASP A 203 11.53 -12.18 4.06
C ASP A 203 10.96 -13.36 4.86
N GLY A 204 9.75 -13.82 4.53
CA GLY A 204 9.12 -14.98 5.14
C GLY A 204 9.60 -16.30 4.55
N ASP A 205 9.29 -17.39 5.27
CA ASP A 205 9.63 -18.77 4.87
C ASP A 205 8.54 -19.43 4.01
N LYS A 206 7.52 -18.65 3.60
CA LYS A 206 6.37 -19.14 2.83
C LYS A 206 6.13 -18.27 1.60
N GLU A 207 5.57 -18.88 0.56
CA GLU A 207 5.05 -18.18 -0.60
C GLU A 207 3.86 -17.30 -0.21
N ILE A 208 3.74 -16.16 -0.88
CA ILE A 208 2.64 -15.21 -0.71
C ILE A 208 1.83 -15.23 -2.01
N ASP A 209 0.53 -15.50 -1.92
CA ASP A 209 -0.36 -15.63 -3.07
C ASP A 209 -0.83 -14.29 -3.61
N LEU A 210 -1.01 -13.33 -2.70
CA LEU A 210 -1.54 -12.00 -2.98
C LEU A 210 -0.71 -10.99 -2.20
N TRP A 211 -0.16 -9.99 -2.89
CA TRP A 211 0.55 -8.90 -2.24
C TRP A 211 0.37 -7.58 -2.96
N GLU A 212 0.56 -6.50 -2.22
CA GLU A 212 0.34 -5.14 -2.66
C GLU A 212 1.28 -4.20 -1.90
N VAL A 213 1.66 -3.09 -2.54
CA VAL A 213 2.37 -2.00 -1.90
C VAL A 213 1.46 -0.78 -1.85
N ASN A 214 1.04 -0.39 -0.66
CA ASN A 214 0.37 0.89 -0.45
C ASN A 214 1.38 2.02 -0.51
N ILE A 215 1.02 3.10 -1.20
CA ILE A 215 1.91 4.23 -1.46
C ILE A 215 1.21 5.50 -1.03
N ILE A 216 1.85 6.25 -0.12
CA ILE A 216 1.44 7.61 0.26
C ILE A 216 2.49 8.56 -0.29
N ALA A 217 2.10 9.42 -1.23
CA ALA A 217 2.96 10.43 -1.81
C ALA A 217 2.78 11.77 -1.08
N TYR A 218 3.89 12.44 -0.78
CA TYR A 218 3.92 13.74 -0.10
C TYR A 218 4.65 14.79 -0.93
N ASP A 219 4.19 16.05 -0.87
CA ASP A 219 4.95 17.21 -1.37
C ASP A 219 6.16 17.53 -0.47
N ALA A 220 6.93 18.56 -0.85
CA ALA A 220 8.10 19.02 -0.08
C ALA A 220 7.75 19.63 1.29
N SER A 221 6.48 20.02 1.49
CA SER A 221 5.95 20.55 2.76
C SER A 221 5.39 19.45 3.66
N GLY A 222 5.38 18.19 3.19
CA GLY A 222 4.84 17.05 3.91
C GLY A 222 3.32 16.89 3.79
N ASN A 223 2.64 17.57 2.87
CA ASN A 223 1.22 17.35 2.58
C ASN A 223 1.05 16.12 1.69
N ILE A 224 -0.05 15.39 1.89
CA ILE A 224 -0.40 14.26 1.02
C ILE A 224 -0.78 14.82 -0.35
N VAL A 225 -0.25 14.26 -1.41
CA VAL A 225 -0.57 14.65 -2.80
C VAL A 225 -1.16 13.51 -3.61
N ASP A 226 -0.86 12.28 -3.22
CA ASP A 226 -1.52 11.10 -3.77
C ASP A 226 -1.51 9.94 -2.78
N VAL A 227 -2.49 9.06 -2.95
CA VAL A 227 -2.51 7.73 -2.35
C VAL A 227 -2.91 6.75 -3.44
N GLY A 228 -2.08 5.73 -3.61
CA GLY A 228 -2.32 4.66 -4.56
C GLY A 228 -1.78 3.34 -4.05
N SER A 229 -1.82 2.35 -4.93
CA SER A 229 -1.21 1.07 -4.67
C SER A 229 -0.53 0.50 -5.90
N ALA A 230 0.43 -0.38 -5.66
CA ALA A 230 1.14 -1.11 -6.69
C ALA A 230 0.93 -2.61 -6.50
N SER A 231 0.52 -3.25 -7.58
CA SER A 231 0.47 -4.71 -7.70
C SER A 231 1.80 -5.23 -8.27
N PRO A 232 2.04 -6.55 -8.22
CA PRO A 232 3.24 -7.17 -8.78
C PRO A 232 3.38 -6.82 -10.27
N ALA A 233 4.59 -6.49 -10.71
CA ALA A 233 4.90 -6.40 -12.13
C ALA A 233 5.20 -7.81 -12.67
N GLY A 234 4.18 -8.66 -12.81
CA GLY A 234 4.33 -10.04 -13.30
C GLY A 234 3.48 -11.04 -12.53
N ASP A 235 4.10 -12.18 -12.16
CA ASP A 235 3.42 -13.26 -11.44
C ASP A 235 2.89 -12.78 -10.08
N SER A 236 1.68 -13.24 -9.75
CA SER A 236 1.00 -12.87 -8.51
C SER A 236 1.56 -13.58 -7.28
N THR A 237 2.12 -14.79 -7.45
CA THR A 237 2.76 -15.51 -6.37
C THR A 237 4.15 -14.95 -6.10
N PHE A 238 4.54 -14.95 -4.84
CA PHE A 238 5.77 -14.33 -4.38
C PHE A 238 6.54 -15.30 -3.48
N PRO A 239 7.44 -16.11 -4.08
CA PRO A 239 8.15 -17.16 -3.35
C PRO A 239 8.97 -16.65 -2.16
N ALA A 240 9.12 -17.51 -1.15
CA ALA A 240 9.92 -17.23 0.03
C ALA A 240 11.35 -16.79 -0.31
N HIS A 241 11.86 -15.79 0.40
CA HIS A 241 13.23 -15.26 0.26
C HIS A 241 13.60 -14.69 -1.12
N THR A 242 12.62 -14.43 -1.99
CA THR A 242 12.84 -13.82 -3.30
C THR A 242 12.52 -12.33 -3.31
N THR A 243 12.88 -11.65 -4.40
CA THR A 243 12.56 -10.25 -4.67
C THR A 243 11.63 -10.16 -5.87
N ALA A 244 10.63 -9.29 -5.79
CA ALA A 244 9.71 -8.97 -6.88
C ALA A 244 9.69 -7.47 -7.13
N LYS A 245 9.42 -7.08 -8.38
CA LYS A 245 9.27 -5.68 -8.78
C LYS A 245 7.81 -5.26 -8.66
N PHE A 246 7.60 -4.02 -8.25
CA PHE A 246 6.30 -3.36 -8.31
C PHE A 246 6.36 -2.10 -9.17
N ARG A 247 5.22 -1.73 -9.73
CA ARG A 247 5.04 -0.48 -10.47
C ARG A 247 3.63 0.04 -10.27
N THR A 248 3.51 1.35 -10.11
CA THR A 248 2.22 2.04 -10.19
C THR A 248 2.32 3.33 -10.98
N ILE A 249 1.18 3.77 -11.51
CA ILE A 249 0.99 5.10 -12.07
C ILE A 249 0.30 5.93 -10.99
N LEU A 250 0.96 7.00 -10.58
CA LEU A 250 0.40 7.97 -9.65
C LEU A 250 -0.46 8.96 -10.44
N SER A 251 -1.49 9.47 -9.78
CA SER A 251 -2.34 10.52 -10.34
C SER A 251 -1.59 11.85 -10.39
N ASP A 252 -1.77 12.58 -11.49
CA ASP A 252 -1.20 13.92 -11.67
C ASP A 252 -2.19 14.99 -11.18
N ARG A 253 -2.61 14.92 -9.91
CA ARG A 253 -3.60 15.85 -9.32
C ARG A 253 -2.98 17.20 -8.92
N GLY A 254 -1.93 17.64 -9.63
CA GLY A 254 -1.38 18.99 -9.58
C GLY A 254 -0.16 19.20 -8.69
N ALA A 255 -0.03 18.49 -7.56
CA ALA A 255 1.11 18.66 -6.67
C ALA A 255 2.19 17.58 -6.89
N LYS A 256 3.43 18.02 -7.14
CA LYS A 256 4.57 17.11 -7.36
C LYS A 256 5.00 16.43 -6.06
N ALA A 257 5.02 15.10 -6.07
CA ALA A 257 5.54 14.31 -4.95
C ALA A 257 7.06 14.49 -4.77
N ALA A 258 7.47 14.83 -3.56
CA ALA A 258 8.86 14.92 -3.11
C ALA A 258 9.31 13.71 -2.28
N ARG A 259 8.38 13.04 -1.58
CA ARG A 259 8.65 11.90 -0.68
C ARG A 259 7.52 10.86 -0.80
N TYR A 260 7.83 9.61 -0.48
CA TYR A 260 6.85 8.53 -0.38
C TYR A 260 7.03 7.75 0.92
N ASP A 261 5.92 7.36 1.53
CA ASP A 261 5.88 6.27 2.52
C ASP A 261 5.27 5.05 1.84
N LEU A 262 5.91 3.89 1.99
CA LEU A 262 5.51 2.65 1.33
C LEU A 262 5.26 1.59 2.39
N PHE A 263 4.16 0.87 2.23
CA PHE A 263 3.80 -0.24 3.11
C PHE A 263 3.44 -1.46 2.26
N ALA A 264 4.30 -2.49 2.32
CA ALA A 264 4.09 -3.74 1.63
C ALA A 264 3.35 -4.74 2.53
N THR A 265 2.32 -5.38 1.99
CA THR A 265 1.52 -6.39 2.67
C THR A 265 1.21 -7.54 1.72
N GLY A 266 0.99 -8.73 2.27
CA GLY A 266 0.53 -9.85 1.49
C GLY A 266 -0.04 -10.98 2.35
N GLN A 267 -0.76 -11.88 1.70
CA GLN A 267 -1.38 -13.06 2.29
C GLN A 267 -0.63 -14.31 1.84
N VAL A 268 -0.28 -15.15 2.82
CA VAL A 268 0.26 -16.49 2.58
C VAL A 268 -0.89 -17.45 2.26
N GLY A 269 -0.71 -18.25 1.20
CA GLY A 269 -1.59 -19.35 0.78
C GLY A 269 -1.28 -20.68 1.44
#